data_AF-A0A8T3QP57-F1
#
_entry.id   AF-A0A8T3QP57-F1
#
_cell.length_a   1.000
_cell.length_b   1.000
_cell.length_c   1.000
_cell.angle_alpha   90.00
_cell.angle_beta   90.00
_cell.angle_gamma   90.00
#
_symmetry.space_group_name_H-M   'P 1'
#
loop_
_entity.id
_entity.type
_entity.pdbx_description
1 polymer ?
#
loop_
_entity_poly.entity_id
_entity_poly.type
_entity_poly.pdbx_seq_one_letter_code
_entity_poly.pdbx_strand_id
1 'polypeptide(L)'
;MVNRLHRLLRDLLPGGAPTELSTEAAARLLNRIRPRTAVDRERKAMARALVADLRRTDRALVENRARCAAADGYLRVRGKGGKERLVPLGTVPEARLPDYLAHSRPRPIGRDVDHVFLARDGRPLTSAAIQHALRRLGGRAGLDGVRTNPHTFRHTFAKLYLLNGGDLFSLQKILGHTTLDMVRRYVNLDTNEVKRQHAQASPVDRLAIVSRAFARA
;
A
#
# COMPACT_ATOMS: atom_id res chain seq x y z
N MET A 1 22.32 -8.58 1.35
CA MET A 1 22.93 -8.05 0.11
C MET A 1 23.87 -6.92 0.51
N VAL A 2 25.19 -7.13 0.46
CA VAL A 2 26.20 -6.13 0.87
C VAL A 2 25.94 -4.84 0.08
N ASN A 3 25.52 -3.79 0.79
CA ASN A 3 25.09 -2.53 0.20
C ASN A 3 26.19 -2.02 -0.76
N ARG A 4 25.86 -1.67 -2.00
CA ARG A 4 26.82 -1.15 -2.99
C ARG A 4 27.60 0.05 -2.42
N LEU A 5 26.98 0.81 -1.52
CA LEU A 5 27.63 1.86 -0.73
C LEU A 5 28.74 1.33 0.19
N HIS A 6 28.49 0.22 0.89
CA HIS A 6 29.47 -0.40 1.80
C HIS A 6 30.71 -0.90 1.04
N ARG A 7 30.54 -1.46 -0.17
CA ARG A 7 31.68 -1.84 -1.03
C ARG A 7 32.46 -0.60 -1.51
N LEU A 8 31.76 0.43 -1.97
CA LEU A 8 32.38 1.68 -2.43
C LEU A 8 33.10 2.46 -1.30
N LEU A 9 32.56 2.44 -0.08
CA LEU A 9 33.19 3.05 1.11
C LEU A 9 34.39 2.25 1.60
N ARG A 10 34.36 0.92 1.50
CA ARG A 10 35.53 0.07 1.76
C ARG A 10 36.68 0.40 0.81
N ASP A 11 36.40 0.69 -0.46
CA ASP A 11 37.42 1.04 -1.45
C ASP A 11 38.02 2.44 -1.22
N LEU A 12 37.33 3.31 -0.46
CA LEU A 12 37.74 4.69 -0.17
C LEU A 12 38.36 4.85 1.24
N LEU A 13 38.31 3.83 2.10
CA LEU A 13 38.87 3.84 3.45
C LEU A 13 39.93 2.74 3.62
N PRO A 14 41.18 3.08 3.99
CA PRO A 14 42.12 2.07 4.46
C PRO A 14 41.56 1.43 5.75
N GLY A 15 41.21 0.15 5.71
CA GLY A 15 40.67 -0.61 6.87
C GLY A 15 39.17 -0.94 6.82
N GLY A 16 38.42 -0.41 5.85
CA GLY A 16 37.01 -0.76 5.62
C GLY A 16 35.98 0.01 6.46
N ALA A 17 34.69 -0.13 6.10
CA ALA A 17 33.57 0.50 6.82
C ALA A 17 32.82 -0.53 7.69
N PRO A 18 32.25 -0.14 8.85
CA PRO A 18 31.41 -1.01 9.68
C PRO A 18 30.23 -1.65 8.95
N THR A 19 29.84 -2.87 9.34
CA THR A 19 28.82 -3.71 8.69
C THR A 19 27.38 -3.17 8.84
N GLU A 20 27.13 -2.35 9.86
CA GLU A 20 25.86 -1.64 10.09
C GLU A 20 26.11 -0.13 10.05
N LEU A 21 26.02 0.46 8.85
CA LEU A 21 26.28 1.90 8.66
C LEU A 21 24.98 2.62 8.29
N SER A 22 24.55 3.54 9.15
CA SER A 22 23.44 4.45 8.82
C SER A 22 23.84 5.47 7.75
N THR A 23 22.86 6.01 7.04
CA THR A 23 23.02 6.99 5.97
C THR A 23 23.73 8.26 6.45
N GLU A 24 23.42 8.72 7.67
CA GLU A 24 24.09 9.82 8.37
C GLU A 24 25.53 9.49 8.76
N ALA A 25 25.81 8.26 9.19
CA ALA A 25 27.17 7.83 9.49
C ALA A 25 28.01 7.74 8.21
N ALA A 26 27.45 7.22 7.12
CA ALA A 26 28.07 7.18 5.79
C ALA A 26 28.40 8.58 5.26
N ALA A 27 27.47 9.53 5.39
CA ALA A 27 27.67 10.92 4.99
C ALA A 27 28.82 11.59 5.78
N ARG A 28 28.83 11.41 7.10
CA ARG A 28 29.89 11.95 7.98
C ARG A 28 31.25 11.37 7.64
N LEU A 29 31.29 10.08 7.35
CA LEU A 29 32.51 9.37 6.98
C LEU A 29 33.06 9.83 5.63
N LEU A 30 32.20 10.00 4.61
CA LEU A 30 32.59 10.54 3.29
C LEU A 30 33.19 11.94 3.36
N ASN A 31 32.72 12.78 4.28
CA ASN A 31 33.26 14.13 4.42
C ASN A 31 34.70 14.15 4.95
N ARG A 32 35.11 13.12 5.68
CA ARG A 32 36.47 12.99 6.22
C ARG A 32 37.48 12.44 5.20
N ILE A 33 37.01 11.79 4.12
CA ILE A 33 37.88 11.19 3.10
C ILE A 33 38.50 12.28 2.22
N ARG A 34 39.82 12.28 2.05
CA ARG A 34 40.56 13.20 1.16
C ARG A 34 41.04 12.41 -0.07
N PRO A 35 40.34 12.50 -1.21
CA PRO A 35 40.71 11.75 -2.42
C PRO A 35 42.05 12.27 -2.97
N ARG A 36 42.95 11.35 -3.34
CA ARG A 36 44.30 11.68 -3.82
C ARG A 36 44.42 11.61 -5.34
N THR A 37 43.65 10.74 -5.99
CA THR A 37 43.64 10.57 -7.45
C THR A 37 42.36 11.11 -8.09
N ALA A 38 42.38 11.28 -9.42
CA ALA A 38 41.16 11.63 -10.18
C ALA A 38 40.06 10.56 -10.02
N VAL A 39 40.44 9.28 -10.00
CA VAL A 39 39.52 8.16 -9.79
C VAL A 39 38.88 8.21 -8.40
N ASP A 40 39.63 8.57 -7.36
CA ASP A 40 39.09 8.72 -6.00
C ASP A 40 38.10 9.88 -5.90
N ARG A 41 38.34 10.96 -6.64
CA ARG A 41 37.42 12.11 -6.73
C ARG A 41 36.08 11.69 -7.32
N GLU A 42 36.11 10.96 -8.43
CA GLU A 42 34.89 10.43 -9.07
C GLU A 42 34.16 9.43 -8.18
N ARG A 43 34.88 8.49 -7.55
CA ARG A 43 34.29 7.55 -6.59
C ARG A 43 33.63 8.26 -5.41
N LYS A 44 34.27 9.30 -4.87
CA LYS A 44 33.68 10.11 -3.80
C LYS A 44 32.45 10.88 -4.27
N ALA A 45 32.43 11.37 -5.51
CA ALA A 45 31.26 12.03 -6.09
C ALA A 45 30.07 11.05 -6.24
N MET A 46 30.32 9.85 -6.76
CA MET A 46 29.31 8.79 -6.85
C MET A 46 28.78 8.37 -5.47
N ALA A 47 29.68 8.25 -4.48
CA ALA A 47 29.29 7.94 -3.10
C ALA A 47 28.36 8.99 -2.50
N ARG A 48 28.65 10.28 -2.77
CA ARG A 48 27.84 11.40 -2.31
C ARG A 48 26.45 11.39 -2.95
N ALA A 49 26.36 11.13 -4.25
CA ALA A 49 25.09 11.01 -4.95
C ALA A 49 24.23 9.88 -4.35
N LEU A 50 24.82 8.70 -4.15
CA LEU A 50 24.13 7.55 -3.56
C LEU A 50 23.64 7.83 -2.12
N VAL A 51 24.45 8.49 -1.30
CA VAL A 51 24.06 8.88 0.07
C VAL A 51 22.95 9.94 0.05
N ALA A 52 22.97 10.87 -0.90
CA ALA A 52 21.90 11.85 -1.06
C ALA A 52 20.56 11.19 -1.45
N ASP A 53 20.60 10.20 -2.35
CA ASP A 53 19.42 9.43 -2.76
C ASP A 53 18.86 8.56 -1.64
N LEU A 54 19.73 7.92 -0.86
CA LEU A 54 19.31 7.14 0.31
C LEU A 54 18.67 8.06 1.37
N ARG A 55 19.22 9.25 1.63
CA ARG A 55 18.60 10.24 2.53
C ARG A 55 17.25 10.73 2.04
N ARG A 56 17.05 10.81 0.73
CA ARG A 56 15.76 11.16 0.13
C ARG A 56 14.75 10.02 0.37
N THR A 57 15.18 8.77 0.18
CA THR A 57 14.39 7.57 0.46
C THR A 57 14.04 7.47 1.95
N ASP A 58 14.99 7.69 2.86
CA ASP A 58 14.78 7.65 4.31
C ASP A 58 13.81 8.73 4.76
N ARG A 59 13.94 9.96 4.24
CA ARG A 59 12.96 11.03 4.48
C ARG A 59 11.59 10.67 3.95
N ALA A 60 11.49 10.15 2.73
CA ALA A 60 10.23 9.67 2.18
C ALA A 60 9.60 8.56 3.04
N LEU A 61 10.40 7.64 3.61
CA LEU A 61 9.92 6.61 4.53
C LEU A 61 9.44 7.18 5.87
N VAL A 62 10.16 8.17 6.43
CA VAL A 62 9.76 8.87 7.67
C VAL A 62 8.48 9.68 7.44
N GLU A 63 8.39 10.41 6.32
CA GLU A 63 7.20 11.15 5.92
C GLU A 63 6.02 10.20 5.66
N ASN A 64 6.25 9.06 5.01
CA ASN A 64 5.21 8.07 4.77
C ASN A 64 4.73 7.44 6.10
N ARG A 65 5.65 7.17 7.04
CA ARG A 65 5.30 6.76 8.42
C ARG A 65 4.52 7.84 9.17
N ALA A 66 4.88 9.11 9.01
CA ALA A 66 4.17 10.25 9.60
C ALA A 66 2.78 10.44 8.97
N ARG A 67 2.63 10.26 7.66
CA ARG A 67 1.33 10.23 6.96
C ARG A 67 0.46 9.07 7.46
N CYS A 68 1.04 7.90 7.69
CA CYS A 68 0.35 6.77 8.31
C CYS A 68 0.00 7.00 9.80
N ALA A 69 0.74 7.89 10.50
CA ALA A 69 0.53 8.23 11.90
C ALA A 69 -0.35 9.48 12.12
N ALA A 70 -0.67 10.24 11.07
CA ALA A 70 -1.59 11.41 11.05
C ALA A 70 -3.08 11.05 11.20
N ALA A 71 -3.32 9.88 11.77
CA ALA A 71 -4.49 9.41 12.46
C ALA A 71 -5.85 10.05 12.14
N ASP A 72 -6.73 9.38 11.40
CA ASP A 72 -6.56 8.00 10.97
C ASP A 72 -7.36 7.75 9.72
N GLY A 73 -6.66 7.58 8.60
CA GLY A 73 -7.12 6.92 7.38
C GLY A 73 -7.52 5.46 7.62
N TYR A 74 -8.30 5.20 8.67
CA TYR A 74 -8.85 3.94 9.11
C TYR A 74 -10.29 4.16 9.57
N LEU A 75 -11.16 3.23 9.21
CA LEU A 75 -12.55 3.16 9.64
C LEU A 75 -12.67 2.04 10.66
N ARG A 76 -13.13 2.37 11.88
CA ARG A 76 -13.39 1.37 12.91
C ARG A 76 -14.74 0.70 12.64
N VAL A 77 -14.71 -0.60 12.37
CA VAL A 77 -15.90 -1.39 12.03
C VAL A 77 -16.10 -2.49 13.05
N ARG A 78 -17.29 -2.54 13.65
CA ARG A 78 -17.71 -3.65 14.50
C ARG A 78 -18.29 -4.77 13.64
N GLY A 79 -17.70 -5.96 13.76
CA GLY A 79 -18.11 -7.17 13.04
C GLY A 79 -19.02 -8.10 13.86
N LYS A 80 -19.31 -9.27 13.29
CA LYS A 80 -20.07 -10.34 13.95
C LYS A 80 -19.35 -10.78 15.25
N GLY A 81 -20.10 -10.90 16.34
CA GLY A 81 -19.56 -11.26 17.65
C GLY A 81 -18.89 -10.11 18.41
N GLY A 82 -19.17 -8.85 18.05
CA GLY A 82 -18.69 -7.67 18.77
C GLY A 82 -17.22 -7.33 18.51
N LYS A 83 -16.52 -8.09 17.67
CA LYS A 83 -15.12 -7.86 17.33
C LYS A 83 -14.96 -6.57 16.53
N GLU A 84 -14.19 -5.64 17.04
CA GLU A 84 -13.81 -4.43 16.31
C GLU A 84 -12.62 -4.70 15.40
N ARG A 85 -12.59 -4.03 14.25
CA ARG A 85 -11.43 -4.01 13.36
C ARG A 85 -11.24 -2.63 12.77
N LEU A 86 -9.99 -2.30 12.48
CA LEU A 86 -9.63 -1.12 11.71
C LEU A 86 -9.54 -1.49 10.24
N VAL A 87 -10.24 -0.74 9.39
CA VAL A 87 -10.22 -0.91 7.94
C VAL A 87 -9.52 0.32 7.36
N PRO A 88 -8.33 0.19 6.72
CA PRO A 88 -7.67 1.33 6.10
C PRO A 88 -8.58 1.95 5.04
N LEU A 89 -8.68 3.27 5.06
CA LEU A 89 -9.32 4.06 4.03
C LEU A 89 -8.35 4.23 2.88
N GLY A 90 -8.87 4.10 1.65
CA GLY A 90 -8.15 4.56 0.48
C GLY A 90 -8.12 6.10 0.46
N THR A 91 -7.19 6.64 -0.33
CA THR A 91 -7.01 8.09 -0.49
C THR A 91 -8.30 8.83 -0.88
N VAL A 92 -9.14 8.21 -1.71
CA VAL A 92 -10.39 8.82 -2.17
C VAL A 92 -11.44 8.94 -1.05
N PRO A 93 -11.82 7.85 -0.33
CA PRO A 93 -12.68 7.96 0.84
C PRO A 93 -12.14 8.91 1.92
N GLU A 94 -10.84 8.87 2.20
CA GLU A 94 -10.20 9.72 3.20
C GLU A 94 -10.35 11.21 2.87
N ALA A 95 -10.15 11.59 1.60
CA ALA A 95 -10.32 12.97 1.15
C ALA A 95 -11.80 13.42 1.06
N ARG A 96 -12.74 12.50 0.81
CA ARG A 96 -14.16 12.84 0.57
C ARG A 96 -15.03 12.78 1.82
N LEU A 97 -14.64 12.01 2.83
CA LEU A 97 -15.43 11.84 4.03
C LEU A 97 -15.63 13.17 4.81
N PRO A 98 -14.63 14.04 4.98
CA PRO A 98 -14.84 15.33 5.67
C PRO A 98 -15.86 16.22 4.95
N ASP A 99 -15.77 16.33 3.62
CA ASP A 99 -16.69 17.10 2.80
C ASP A 99 -18.13 16.55 2.88
N TYR A 100 -18.27 15.22 2.86
CA TYR A 100 -19.56 14.58 3.09
C TYR A 100 -20.13 14.95 4.47
N LEU A 101 -19.35 14.81 5.54
CA LEU A 101 -19.78 15.09 6.90
C LEU A 101 -20.18 16.56 7.11
N ALA A 102 -19.47 17.49 6.48
CA ALA A 102 -19.69 18.92 6.62
C ALA A 102 -20.88 19.43 5.78
N HIS A 103 -21.01 18.96 4.54
CA HIS A 103 -21.88 19.61 3.55
C HIS A 103 -22.98 18.71 2.98
N SER A 104 -22.82 17.39 2.99
CA SER A 104 -23.72 16.47 2.28
C SER A 104 -24.49 15.49 3.18
N ARG A 105 -24.01 15.26 4.41
CA ARG A 105 -24.65 14.34 5.36
C ARG A 105 -25.99 14.93 5.81
N PRO A 106 -27.11 14.20 5.62
CA PRO A 106 -28.41 14.63 6.12
C PRO A 106 -28.37 14.93 7.62
N ARG A 107 -29.24 15.84 8.09
CA ARG A 107 -29.38 16.08 9.53
C ARG A 107 -29.94 14.82 10.20
N PRO A 108 -29.36 14.36 11.32
CA PRO A 108 -29.90 13.22 12.06
C PRO A 108 -31.34 13.48 12.54
N ILE A 109 -32.19 12.45 12.51
CA ILE A 109 -33.58 12.55 12.99
C ILE A 109 -33.69 12.77 14.51
N GLY A 110 -32.62 12.54 15.25
CA GLY A 110 -32.54 12.76 16.70
C GLY A 110 -31.09 12.88 17.16
N ARG A 111 -30.89 13.41 18.38
CA ARG A 111 -29.54 13.65 18.93
C ARG A 111 -28.73 12.37 19.15
N ASP A 112 -29.40 11.23 19.34
CA ASP A 112 -28.74 9.94 19.58
C ASP A 112 -28.28 9.25 18.29
N VAL A 113 -28.52 9.85 17.12
CA VAL A 113 -28.14 9.28 15.82
C VAL A 113 -26.77 9.82 15.39
N ASP A 114 -25.73 9.09 15.79
CA ASP A 114 -24.31 9.40 15.51
C ASP A 114 -23.82 8.87 14.14
N HIS A 115 -24.54 7.92 13.54
CA HIS A 115 -24.09 7.15 12.37
C HIS A 115 -23.54 8.01 11.23
N VAL A 116 -22.39 7.62 10.69
CA VAL A 116 -21.74 8.33 9.56
C VAL A 116 -22.68 8.47 8.37
N PHE A 117 -23.26 7.37 7.89
CA PHE A 117 -24.14 7.38 6.72
C PHE A 117 -25.62 7.33 7.11
N LEU A 118 -26.37 8.32 6.63
CA LEU A 118 -27.82 8.46 6.88
C LEU A 118 -28.62 8.40 5.58
N ALA A 119 -29.87 7.94 5.69
CA ALA A 119 -30.89 8.12 4.66
C ALA A 119 -31.35 9.59 4.59
N ARG A 120 -32.10 9.93 3.54
CA ARG A 120 -32.56 11.32 3.29
C ARG A 120 -33.41 11.89 4.42
N ASP A 121 -34.10 11.04 5.16
CA ASP A 121 -34.94 11.37 6.32
C ASP A 121 -34.15 11.46 7.64
N GLY A 122 -32.82 11.35 7.60
CA GLY A 122 -31.96 11.45 8.78
C GLY A 122 -31.84 10.17 9.61
N ARG A 123 -32.44 9.05 9.18
CA ARG A 123 -32.31 7.75 9.85
C ARG A 123 -31.02 7.03 9.45
N PRO A 124 -30.47 6.13 10.28
CA PRO A 124 -29.32 5.29 9.90
C PRO A 124 -29.56 4.54 8.60
N LEU A 125 -28.57 4.55 7.71
CA LEU A 125 -28.67 3.82 6.45
C LEU A 125 -28.70 2.30 6.72
N THR A 126 -29.74 1.62 6.22
CA THR A 126 -29.90 0.18 6.43
C THR A 126 -29.18 -0.65 5.37
N SER A 127 -28.84 -1.90 5.71
CA SER A 127 -28.26 -2.86 4.77
C SER A 127 -29.15 -3.08 3.54
N ALA A 128 -30.47 -3.12 3.73
CA ALA A 128 -31.45 -3.24 2.64
C ALA A 128 -31.40 -2.02 1.70
N ALA A 129 -31.30 -0.80 2.26
CA ALA A 129 -31.17 0.42 1.47
C ALA A 129 -29.88 0.43 0.63
N ILE A 130 -28.75 -0.02 1.21
CA ILE A 130 -27.48 -0.15 0.49
C ILE A 130 -27.61 -1.18 -0.65
N GLN A 131 -28.20 -2.34 -0.40
CA GLN A 131 -28.41 -3.35 -1.43
C GLN A 131 -29.28 -2.84 -2.58
N HIS A 132 -30.35 -2.11 -2.27
CA HIS A 132 -31.22 -1.50 -3.27
C HIS A 132 -30.49 -0.41 -4.08
N ALA A 133 -29.71 0.44 -3.40
CA ALA A 133 -28.91 1.47 -4.05
C ALA A 133 -27.89 0.88 -5.03
N LEU A 134 -27.17 -0.18 -4.63
CA LEU A 134 -26.21 -0.87 -5.51
C LEU A 134 -26.88 -1.52 -6.72
N ARG A 135 -28.04 -2.16 -6.55
CA ARG A 135 -28.80 -2.73 -7.67
C ARG A 135 -29.21 -1.66 -8.68
N ARG A 136 -29.75 -0.55 -8.19
CA ARG A 136 -30.13 0.60 -9.03
C ARG A 136 -28.94 1.21 -9.76
N LEU A 137 -27.79 1.34 -9.10
CA LEU A 137 -26.56 1.81 -9.74
C LEU A 137 -26.08 0.83 -10.81
N GLY A 138 -26.20 -0.48 -10.57
CA GLY A 138 -25.91 -1.53 -11.55
C GLY A 138 -26.73 -1.38 -12.84
N GLY A 139 -28.06 -1.27 -12.71
CA GLY A 139 -28.93 -1.07 -13.88
C GLY A 139 -28.61 0.23 -14.64
N ARG A 140 -28.35 1.33 -13.93
CA ARG A 140 -27.93 2.60 -14.56
C ARG A 140 -26.58 2.53 -15.27
N ALA A 141 -25.71 1.62 -14.85
CA ALA A 141 -24.41 1.39 -15.47
C ALA A 141 -24.48 0.37 -16.63
N GLY A 142 -25.68 -0.10 -17.02
CA GLY A 142 -25.86 -1.11 -18.06
C GLY A 142 -25.35 -2.50 -17.65
N LEU A 143 -25.26 -2.78 -16.36
CA LEU A 143 -24.81 -4.07 -15.83
C LEU A 143 -25.99 -5.05 -15.66
N ASP A 144 -26.92 -5.05 -16.61
CA ASP A 144 -28.09 -5.92 -16.58
C ASP A 144 -27.65 -7.39 -16.63
N GLY A 145 -28.21 -8.21 -15.73
CA GLY A 145 -27.80 -9.61 -15.54
C GLY A 145 -26.61 -9.82 -14.59
N VAL A 146 -25.88 -8.76 -14.21
CA VAL A 146 -24.82 -8.84 -13.19
C VAL A 146 -25.40 -8.62 -11.80
N ARG A 147 -25.14 -9.56 -10.89
CA ARG A 147 -25.62 -9.46 -9.50
C ARG A 147 -24.88 -8.33 -8.76
N THR A 148 -25.43 -7.12 -8.74
CA THR A 148 -24.85 -5.94 -8.09
C THR A 148 -25.31 -5.80 -6.63
N ASN A 149 -24.53 -6.36 -5.70
CA ASN A 149 -24.83 -6.32 -4.25
C ASN A 149 -23.53 -6.27 -3.43
N PRO A 150 -23.58 -6.00 -2.11
CA PRO A 150 -22.40 -5.87 -1.27
C PRO A 150 -21.46 -7.08 -1.28
N HIS A 151 -21.97 -8.31 -1.38
CA HIS A 151 -21.13 -9.51 -1.45
C HIS A 151 -20.35 -9.59 -2.76
N THR A 152 -20.96 -9.22 -3.89
CA THR A 152 -20.27 -9.16 -5.19
C THR A 152 -19.19 -8.09 -5.16
N PHE A 153 -19.50 -6.89 -4.67
CA PHE A 153 -18.51 -5.81 -4.54
C PHE A 153 -17.35 -6.21 -3.63
N ARG A 154 -17.64 -6.87 -2.50
CA ARG A 154 -16.62 -7.41 -1.60
C ARG A 154 -15.74 -8.47 -2.28
N HIS A 155 -16.33 -9.30 -3.12
CA HIS A 155 -15.58 -10.29 -3.89
C HIS A 155 -14.66 -9.65 -4.92
N THR A 156 -15.19 -8.71 -5.70
CA THR A 156 -14.40 -7.93 -6.65
C THR A 156 -13.29 -7.16 -5.93
N PHE A 157 -13.57 -6.52 -4.79
CA PHE A 157 -12.56 -5.86 -3.97
C PHE A 157 -11.44 -6.81 -3.55
N ALA A 158 -11.79 -7.96 -2.98
CA ALA A 158 -10.81 -8.94 -2.51
C ALA A 158 -9.91 -9.45 -3.65
N LYS A 159 -10.52 -9.77 -4.80
CA LYS A 159 -9.79 -10.20 -6.00
C LYS A 159 -8.85 -9.10 -6.50
N LEU A 160 -9.36 -7.88 -6.70
CA LEU A 160 -8.55 -6.74 -7.18
C LEU A 160 -7.43 -6.36 -6.21
N TYR A 161 -7.67 -6.41 -4.90
CA TYR A 161 -6.66 -6.12 -3.88
C TYR A 161 -5.43 -7.04 -4.03
N LEU A 162 -5.66 -8.34 -4.19
CA LEU A 162 -4.57 -9.31 -4.40
C LEU A 162 -3.91 -9.13 -5.75
N LEU A 163 -4.69 -8.92 -6.81
CA LEU A 163 -4.15 -8.68 -8.16
C LEU A 163 -3.25 -7.44 -8.25
N ASN A 164 -3.47 -6.47 -7.38
CA ASN A 164 -2.66 -5.26 -7.25
C ASN A 164 -1.49 -5.41 -6.26
N GLY A 165 -1.15 -6.65 -5.87
CA GLY A 165 0.01 -6.95 -5.03
C GLY A 165 -0.24 -6.91 -3.52
N GLY A 166 -1.49 -6.76 -3.09
CA GLY A 166 -1.86 -6.87 -1.69
C GLY A 166 -1.69 -8.30 -1.14
N ASP A 167 -1.38 -8.44 0.14
CA ASP A 167 -1.16 -9.75 0.77
C ASP A 167 -2.43 -10.35 1.42
N LEU A 168 -2.46 -11.69 1.49
CA LEU A 168 -3.62 -12.44 2.01
C LEU A 168 -3.90 -12.19 3.50
N PHE A 169 -2.88 -11.93 4.32
CA PHE A 169 -3.05 -11.73 5.76
C PHE A 169 -3.63 -10.36 6.07
N SER A 170 -3.18 -9.31 5.38
CA SER A 170 -3.79 -7.99 5.46
C SER A 170 -5.22 -8.02 4.94
N LEU A 171 -5.46 -8.69 3.80
CA LEU A 171 -6.82 -8.84 3.27
C LEU A 171 -7.74 -9.55 4.26
N GLN A 172 -7.26 -10.60 4.93
CA GLN A 172 -8.01 -11.30 5.97
C GLN A 172 -8.44 -10.34 7.09
N LYS A 173 -7.53 -9.50 7.58
CA LYS A 173 -7.79 -8.50 8.64
C LYS A 173 -8.78 -7.42 8.18
N ILE A 174 -8.58 -6.87 6.99
CA ILE A 174 -9.46 -5.85 6.36
C ILE A 174 -10.90 -6.37 6.25
N LEU A 175 -11.03 -7.60 5.74
CA LEU A 175 -12.32 -8.26 5.59
C LEU A 175 -12.91 -8.70 6.94
N GLY A 176 -12.09 -8.92 7.97
CA GLY A 176 -12.53 -9.42 9.27
C GLY A 176 -12.88 -10.90 9.24
N HIS A 177 -12.15 -11.69 8.46
CA HIS A 177 -12.30 -13.14 8.40
C HIS A 177 -11.48 -13.82 9.50
N THR A 178 -12.08 -14.76 10.23
CA THR A 178 -11.38 -15.53 11.27
C THR A 178 -10.41 -16.57 10.70
N THR A 179 -10.62 -17.03 9.45
CA THR A 179 -9.77 -18.03 8.80
C THR A 179 -9.41 -17.61 7.37
N LEU A 180 -8.29 -18.15 6.87
CA LEU A 180 -7.87 -17.96 5.48
C LEU A 180 -8.78 -18.70 4.48
N ASP A 181 -9.47 -19.77 4.88
CA ASP A 181 -10.45 -20.45 4.01
C ASP A 181 -11.61 -19.54 3.62
N MET A 182 -11.99 -18.60 4.50
CA MET A 182 -12.95 -17.56 4.14
C MET A 182 -12.39 -16.58 3.12
N VAL A 183 -11.08 -16.33 3.10
CA VAL A 183 -10.42 -15.53 2.06
C VAL A 183 -10.37 -16.31 0.75
N ARG A 184 -10.04 -17.61 0.77
CA ARG A 184 -9.96 -18.48 -0.43
C ARG A 184 -11.21 -18.44 -1.31
N ARG A 185 -12.41 -18.33 -0.72
CA ARG A 185 -13.69 -18.14 -1.45
C ARG A 185 -13.72 -16.91 -2.37
N TYR A 186 -12.79 -15.97 -2.20
CA TYR A 186 -12.66 -14.75 -2.99
C TYR A 186 -11.50 -14.77 -3.99
N VAL A 187 -10.65 -15.80 -3.98
CA VAL A 187 -9.36 -15.85 -4.70
C VAL A 187 -9.36 -16.95 -5.75
N ASN A 188 -10.46 -17.13 -6.48
CA ASN A 188 -10.42 -17.98 -7.67
C ASN A 188 -9.73 -17.20 -8.80
N LEU A 189 -8.39 -17.17 -8.74
CA LEU A 189 -7.55 -16.60 -9.77
C LEU A 189 -7.51 -17.57 -10.94
N ASP A 190 -7.72 -17.06 -12.15
CA ASP A 190 -7.51 -17.88 -13.35
C ASP A 190 -6.00 -18.03 -13.65
N THR A 191 -5.67 -18.95 -14.55
CA THR A 191 -4.29 -19.25 -14.93
C THR A 191 -3.52 -18.02 -15.44
N ASN A 192 -4.19 -17.09 -16.13
CA ASN A 192 -3.57 -15.88 -16.65
C ASN A 192 -3.27 -14.88 -15.52
N GLU A 193 -4.17 -14.77 -14.55
CA GLU A 193 -3.99 -13.96 -13.35
C GLU A 193 -2.85 -14.47 -12.48
N VAL A 194 -2.72 -15.79 -12.31
CA VAL A 194 -1.58 -16.41 -11.62
C VAL A 194 -0.28 -16.11 -12.36
N LYS A 195 -0.24 -16.28 -13.69
CA LYS A 195 0.94 -15.96 -14.50
C LYS A 195 1.34 -14.49 -14.39
N ARG A 196 0.37 -13.57 -14.38
CA ARG A 196 0.60 -12.13 -14.22
C ARG A 196 1.20 -11.82 -12.85
N GLN A 197 0.62 -12.37 -11.77
CA GLN A 197 1.17 -12.18 -10.43
C GLN A 197 2.58 -12.75 -10.29
N HIS A 198 2.84 -13.93 -10.86
CA HIS A 198 4.17 -14.51 -10.90
C HIS A 198 5.15 -13.57 -11.59
N ALA A 199 4.85 -13.10 -12.81
CA ALA A 199 5.72 -12.16 -13.52
C ALA A 199 5.99 -10.87 -12.73
N GLN A 200 4.98 -10.36 -12.02
CA GLN A 200 5.13 -9.18 -11.18
C GLN A 200 6.00 -9.41 -9.94
N ALA A 201 5.92 -10.59 -9.31
CA ALA A 201 6.54 -10.90 -8.03
C ALA A 201 7.82 -11.75 -8.15
N SER A 202 8.10 -12.31 -9.33
CA SER A 202 9.21 -13.20 -9.62
C SER A 202 10.54 -12.56 -9.23
N PRO A 203 11.29 -13.17 -8.28
CA PRO A 203 12.59 -12.67 -7.90
C PRO A 203 13.54 -12.59 -9.09
N VAL A 204 13.48 -13.55 -10.01
CA VAL A 204 14.37 -13.62 -11.18
C VAL A 204 14.01 -12.57 -12.23
N ASP A 205 12.73 -12.22 -12.40
CA ASP A 205 12.34 -11.16 -13.33
C ASP A 205 12.63 -9.76 -12.74
N ARG A 206 12.57 -9.62 -11.41
CA ARG A 206 12.90 -8.38 -10.69
C ARG A 206 14.40 -8.14 -10.53
N LEU A 207 15.19 -9.20 -10.43
CA LEU A 207 16.63 -9.16 -10.51
C LEU A 207 16.97 -9.10 -12.00
N ALA A 208 17.27 -7.92 -12.56
CA ALA A 208 17.60 -7.73 -13.99
C ALA A 208 18.87 -8.51 -14.47
N ILE A 209 18.90 -9.82 -14.29
CA ILE A 209 20.01 -10.73 -14.54
C ILE A 209 19.98 -11.23 -16.00
N VAL A 210 18.84 -11.15 -16.67
CA VAL A 210 18.67 -11.83 -17.98
C VAL A 210 18.94 -10.93 -19.21
N SER A 211 19.13 -9.61 -19.06
CA SER A 211 19.31 -8.73 -20.24
C SER A 211 20.72 -8.75 -20.87
N ARG A 212 21.73 -9.39 -20.25
CA ARG A 212 23.10 -9.42 -20.82
C ARG A 212 23.57 -10.80 -21.29
N ALA A 213 22.87 -11.87 -20.93
CA ALA A 213 23.27 -13.24 -21.29
C ALA A 213 22.80 -13.67 -22.70
N PHE A 214 21.76 -13.04 -23.25
CA PHE A 214 21.16 -13.45 -24.53
C PHE A 214 21.33 -12.44 -25.69
N ALA A 215 22.02 -11.32 -25.48
CA ALA A 215 22.29 -10.32 -26.53
C ALA A 215 23.58 -10.59 -27.33
N ARG A 216 24.13 -11.82 -27.25
CA ARG A 216 25.26 -12.30 -28.05
C ARG A 216 24.96 -13.72 -28.52
N ALA A 217 24.05 -13.84 -29.48
CA ALA A 217 24.00 -14.94 -30.42
C ALA A 217 24.28 -14.35 -31.81
#